data_AF-A0AA36JW38-F1
#
_entry.id   AF-A0AA36JW38-F1
#
_cell.length_a   1.000
_cell.length_b   1.000
_cell.length_c   1.000
_cell.angle_alpha   90.00
_cell.angle_beta   90.00
_cell.angle_gamma   90.00
#
_symmetry.space_group_name_H-M   'P 1'
#
loop_
_entity.id
_entity.type
_entity.pdbx_description
1 polymer ?
#
loop_
_entity_poly.entity_id
_entity_poly.type
_entity_poly.pdbx_seq_one_letter_code
_entity_poly.pdbx_strand_id
1 'polypeptide(L)' 'MTAKERQVRETIITFLMSELHLSRQESQNHLAELEEFGLVKIHPSGTFYLKVV' A
#
# COMPACT_ATOMS: atom_id res chain seq x y z
N MET A 1 12.39 -6.59 2.63
CA MET A 1 11.05 -6.32 3.19
C MET A 1 10.93 -7.08 4.51
N THR A 2 10.64 -6.40 5.62
CA THR A 2 10.40 -7.04 6.92
C THR A 2 9.03 -7.72 6.93
N ALA A 3 8.79 -8.62 7.89
CA ALA A 3 7.47 -9.23 8.08
C ALA A 3 6.37 -8.18 8.30
N LYS A 4 6.71 -7.08 8.99
CA LYS A 4 5.78 -5.97 9.25
C LYS A 4 5.49 -5.16 8.00
N GLU A 5 6.50 -4.84 7.19
CA GLU A 5 6.27 -4.18 5.88
C GLU A 5 5.35 -5.01 4.99
N ARG A 6 5.55 -6.33 4.96
CA ARG A 6 4.67 -7.23 4.21
C ARG A 6 3.24 -7.18 4.71
N GLN A 7 3.04 -7.26 6.03
CA GLN A 7 1.72 -7.23 6.62
C GLN A 7 0.98 -5.92 6.32
N VAL A 8 1.68 -4.78 6.42
CA VAL A 8 1.11 -3.46 6.10
C VAL A 8 0.77 -3.37 4.62
N ARG A 9 1.66 -3.81 3.74
CA ARG A 9 1.41 -3.85 2.29
C ARG A 9 0.17 -4.68 1.95
N GLU A 10 0.03 -5.88 2.53
CA GLU A 10 -1.17 -6.71 2.33
C GLU A 10 -2.44 -6.06 2.91
N THR A 11 -2.33 -5.33 4.02
CA THR A 11 -3.46 -4.58 4.60
C THR A 11 -3.95 -3.51 3.63
N ILE A 12 -3.02 -2.74 3.05
CA ILE A 12 -3.36 -1.69 2.07
C ILE A 12 -3.93 -2.32 0.79
N ILE A 13 -3.35 -3.41 0.29
CA ILE A 13 -3.90 -4.14 -0.87
C ILE A 13 -5.32 -4.61 -0.58
N THR A 14 -5.58 -5.19 0.59
CA THR A 14 -6.92 -5.67 0.97
C THR A 14 -7.90 -4.50 1.04
N PHE A 15 -7.49 -3.37 1.59
CA PHE A 15 -8.30 -2.15 1.62
C PHE A 15 -8.66 -1.66 0.21
N LEU A 16 -7.68 -1.57 -0.70
CA LEU A 16 -7.93 -1.16 -2.09
C LEU A 16 -8.88 -2.13 -2.81
N MET A 17 -8.72 -3.44 -2.57
CA MET A 17 -9.64 -4.45 -3.12
C MET A 17 -11.07 -4.28 -2.59
N SER A 18 -11.24 -3.99 -1.30
CA SER A 18 -12.56 -3.87 -0.68
C SER A 18 -13.26 -2.55 -1.01
N GLU A 19 -12.57 -1.42 -0.90
CA GLU A 19 -13.18 -0.09 -1.01
C GLU A 19 -13.30 0.39 -2.46
N LEU A 20 -12.35 0.01 -3.32
CA LEU A 20 -12.34 0.42 -4.73
C LEU A 20 -12.76 -0.71 -5.67
N HIS A 21 -13.14 -1.87 -5.12
CA HIS A 21 -13.51 -3.07 -5.87
C HIS A 21 -12.48 -3.50 -6.93
N LEU A 22 -11.21 -3.22 -6.65
CA LEU A 22 -10.10 -3.56 -7.52
C LEU A 22 -9.73 -5.04 -7.40
N SER A 23 -9.24 -5.63 -8.48
CA SER A 23 -8.55 -6.92 -8.39
C SER A 23 -7.27 -6.78 -7.55
N ARG A 24 -6.74 -7.92 -7.09
CA ARG A 24 -5.47 -7.94 -6.36
C ARG A 24 -4.33 -7.34 -7.19
N GLN A 25 -4.31 -7.63 -8.49
CA GLN A 25 -3.27 -7.13 -9.41
C GLN A 25 -3.37 -5.61 -9.57
N GLU A 26 -4.58 -5.08 -9.78
CA GLU A 26 -4.79 -3.63 -9.87
C GLU A 26 -4.42 -2.94 -8.56
N SER A 27 -4.82 -3.51 -7.42
CA SER A 27 -4.48 -2.99 -6.10
C SER A 27 -2.97 -2.95 -5.85
N GLN A 28 -2.23 -3.97 -6.32
CA GLN A 28 -0.77 -3.99 -6.27
C GLN A 28 -0.15 -2.93 -7.17
N ASN A 29 -0.67 -2.75 -8.39
CA ASN A 29 -0.19 -1.75 -9.33
C ASN A 29 -0.42 -0.33 -8.78
N HIS A 30 -1.61 -0.04 -8.25
CA HIS A 30 -1.92 1.24 -7.64
C HIS A 30 -1.07 1.52 -6.39
N LEU A 31 -0.85 0.52 -5.53
CA LEU A 31 0.05 0.71 -4.39
C LEU A 31 1.47 1.03 -4.83
N ALA A 32 1.98 0.35 -5.87
CA ALA A 32 3.30 0.64 -6.42
C ALA A 32 3.37 2.06 -7.01
N GLU A 33 2.34 2.48 -7.73
CA GLU A 33 2.20 3.84 -8.27
C GLU A 33 2.19 4.89 -7.16
N LEU A 34 1.41 4.67 -6.09
CA LEU A 34 1.37 5.55 -4.91
C LEU A 34 2.72 5.65 -4.21
N GLU A 35 3.49 4.56 -4.14
CA GLU A 35 4.86 4.57 -3.61
C GLU A 35 5.83 5.33 -4.53
N GLU A 36 5.71 5.17 -5.85
CA GLU A 36 6.52 5.86 -6.86
C GLU A 36 6.32 7.38 -6.81
N PHE A 37 5.06 7.83 -6.69
CA PHE A 37 4.74 9.25 -6.52
C PHE A 37 5.06 9.78 -5.12
N GLY A 38 5.56 8.94 -4.21
CA GLY A 38 5.86 9.31 -2.83
C GLY A 38 4.62 9.73 -2.02
N LEU A 39 3.44 9.30 -2.46
CA LEU A 39 2.16 9.50 -1.77
C LEU A 39 2.00 8.50 -0.62
N VAL A 40 2.56 7.30 -0.78
CA VAL A 40 2.63 6.28 0.26
C VAL A 40 4.10 5.96 0.53
N LYS A 41 4.47 5.87 1.81
CA LYS A 41 5.77 5.31 2.20
C LYS A 41 5.58 4.33 3.34
N ILE A 42 5.96 3.07 3.13
CA ILE A 42 5.94 2.03 4.15
C ILE A 42 7.32 1.95 4.80
N HIS A 43 7.38 2.09 6.11
CA HIS A 43 8.61 2.02 6.90
C HIS A 43 8.85 0.58 7.40
N PRO A 44 10.12 0.15 7.56
CA PRO A 44 10.49 -1.16 8.11
C PRO A 44 9.83 -1.53 9.45
N SER A 45 9.45 -0.53 10.25
CA SER A 45 8.74 -0.68 11.52
C SER A 45 7.29 -1.14 11.39
N GLY A 46 6.71 -1.08 10.19
CA GLY A 46 5.29 -1.28 9.94
C GLY A 46 4.45 -0.01 10.05
N THR A 47 5.07 1.16 10.12
CA THR A 47 4.37 2.45 10.02
C THR A 47 4.28 2.84 8.54
N PHE A 48 3.13 3.29 8.07
CA PHE A 48 3.03 3.90 6.74
C PHE A 48 2.58 5.35 6.86
N TYR A 49 3.00 6.15 5.88
CA TYR A 49 2.66 7.56 5.79
C TYR A 49 1.88 7.81 4.51
N LEU A 50 0.82 8.61 4.62
CA LEU A 50 0.08 9.16 3.50
C LEU A 50 0.48 10.63 3.35
N LYS A 51 0.95 11.00 2.17
CA LYS A 51 1.12 12.40 1.81
C LYS A 51 -0.16 12.86 1.12
N VAL A 52 -0.99 13.60 1.85
CA VAL A 52 -2.17 14.26 1.28
C VAL A 52 -1.69 15.55 0.62
N VAL A 53 -1.98 15.69 -0.68
CA VAL A 53 -1.66 16.87 -1.50
C VAL A 53 -2.83 17.82 -1.53
#